data_AF-A0A7V2ATC3-F1
#
_entry.id   AF-A0A7V2ATC3-F1
#
_cell.length_a   1.000
_cell.length_b   1.000
_cell.length_c   1.000
_cell.angle_alpha   90.00
_cell.angle_beta   90.00
_cell.angle_gamma   90.00
#
_symmetry.space_group_name_H-M   'P 1'
#
loop_
_entity.id
_entity.type
_entity.pdbx_description
1 polymer ?
#
loop_
_entity_poly.entity_id
_entity_poly.type
_entity_poly.pdbx_seq_one_letter_code
_entity_poly.pdbx_strand_id
1 'polypeptide(L)'
;MDIVNAAFFDHFTNPRNAGLIENANGLGRYGDPECGDFLVISLRVENGIIENIGFMCRGCSAAIATSSVTTELARGKSVEEAARITNEMI
;
A
#
# COMPACT_ATOMS: atom_id res chain seq x y z
N MET A 1 4.75 -19.81 -20.30
CA MET A 1 4.79 -19.90 -18.83
C MET A 1 5.83 -18.87 -18.44
N ASP A 2 5.41 -17.63 -18.19
CA ASP A 2 6.31 -16.58 -17.73
C ASP A 2 6.65 -16.91 -16.28
N ILE A 3 7.78 -17.60 -16.08
CA ILE A 3 8.12 -18.28 -14.81
C ILE A 3 8.31 -17.30 -13.64
N VAL A 4 8.29 -15.99 -13.90
CA VAL A 4 8.43 -14.96 -12.88
C VAL A 4 7.58 -13.74 -13.27
N ASN A 5 6.48 -13.47 -12.57
CA ASN A 5 5.67 -12.27 -12.80
C ASN A 5 6.53 -11.03 -12.53
N ALA A 6 6.97 -10.34 -13.58
CA ALA A 6 7.91 -9.23 -13.49
C ALA A 6 7.37 -8.08 -12.63
N ALA A 7 6.06 -7.81 -12.69
CA ALA A 7 5.42 -6.78 -11.86
C ALA A 7 5.48 -7.14 -10.38
N PHE A 8 5.22 -8.40 -10.02
CA PHE A 8 5.34 -8.86 -8.64
C PHE A 8 6.75 -8.63 -8.09
N PHE A 9 7.78 -9.04 -8.83
CA PHE A 9 9.16 -8.89 -8.38
C PHE A 9 9.60 -7.44 -8.31
N ASP A 10 9.16 -6.59 -9.23
CA ASP A 10 9.46 -5.16 -9.19
C ASP A 10 8.82 -4.49 -7.97
N HIS A 11 7.55 -4.73 -7.67
CA HIS A 11 6.91 -4.19 -6.47
C HIS A 11 7.44 -4.78 -5.16
N PHE A 12 7.92 -6.03 -5.18
CA PHE A 12 8.54 -6.64 -4.01
C PHE A 12 9.94 -6.07 -3.74
N THR A 13 10.79 -5.95 -4.77
CA THR A 13 12.20 -5.56 -4.62
C THR A 13 12.40 -4.04 -4.65
N ASN A 14 11.54 -3.32 -5.37
CA ASN A 14 11.50 -1.86 -5.47
C ASN A 14 10.10 -1.34 -5.08
N PRO A 15 9.67 -1.51 -3.82
CA PRO A 15 8.33 -1.12 -3.41
C PRO A 15 8.13 0.39 -3.55
N ARG A 16 7.09 0.77 -4.28
CA ARG A 16 6.63 2.15 -4.38
C ARG A 16 6.01 2.56 -3.06
N ASN A 17 6.35 3.77 -2.61
CA ASN A 17 5.74 4.41 -1.45
C ASN A 17 6.03 3.68 -0.12
N ALA A 18 7.14 2.94 -0.05
CA ALA A 18 7.64 2.40 1.20
C ALA A 18 8.09 3.53 2.15
N GLY A 19 7.72 3.40 3.42
CA GLY A 19 7.93 4.38 4.48
C GLY A 19 6.65 5.11 4.89
N LEU A 20 6.67 5.67 6.10
CA LEU A 20 5.63 6.59 6.55
C LEU A 20 5.89 7.97 5.95
N ILE A 21 4.84 8.66 5.53
CA ILE A 21 4.94 10.02 5.01
C ILE A 21 4.95 11.04 6.15
N GLU A 22 5.65 12.15 5.94
CA GLU A 22 5.60 13.29 6.85
C GLU A 22 4.26 14.03 6.74
N ASN A 23 3.86 14.69 7.84
CA ASN A 23 2.62 15.49 7.91
C ASN A 23 1.35 14.73 7.49
N ALA A 24 1.33 13.40 7.67
CA ALA A 24 0.13 12.59 7.48
C ALA A 24 -1.00 13.09 8.39
N ASN A 25 -2.21 13.18 7.85
CA ASN A 25 -3.43 13.49 8.60
C ASN A 25 -4.39 12.29 8.70
N GLY A 26 -4.01 11.14 8.14
CA GLY A 26 -4.68 9.85 8.32
C GLY A 26 -3.67 8.72 8.57
N LEU A 27 -4.01 7.81 9.47
CA LEU A 27 -3.20 6.64 9.78
C LEU A 27 -4.08 5.40 9.97
N GLY A 28 -3.86 4.37 9.14
CA GLY A 28 -4.49 3.07 9.25
C GLY A 28 -3.48 2.02 9.72
N ARG A 29 -3.91 1.10 10.59
CA ARG A 29 -3.07 0.00 11.09
C ARG A 29 -3.86 -1.29 11.03
N TYR A 30 -3.26 -2.33 10.49
CA TYR A 30 -3.82 -3.68 10.46
C TYR A 30 -2.69 -4.67 10.69
N GLY A 31 -2.94 -5.75 11.41
CA GLY A 31 -1.94 -6.77 11.66
C GLY A 31 -2.48 -7.90 12.51
N ASP A 32 -1.84 -9.04 12.37
CA ASP A 32 -2.15 -10.25 13.13
C ASP A 32 -1.01 -10.48 14.16
N PRO A 33 -1.32 -10.40 15.47
CA PRO A 33 -0.34 -10.67 16.52
C PRO A 33 0.27 -12.07 16.46
N GLU A 34 -0.41 -13.06 15.89
CA GLU A 34 0.00 -14.46 15.90
C GLU A 34 1.07 -14.78 14.85
N CYS A 35 0.97 -14.20 13.64
CA CYS A 35 1.98 -14.39 12.59
C CYS A 35 3.07 -13.29 12.58
N GLY A 36 2.81 -12.16 13.23
CA GLY A 36 3.74 -11.03 13.31
C GLY A 36 3.74 -10.13 12.08
N ASP A 37 2.80 -10.33 11.16
CA ASP A 37 2.58 -9.46 10.02
C ASP A 37 1.83 -8.20 10.48
N PHE A 38 2.34 -7.04 10.09
CA PHE A 38 1.65 -5.77 10.30
C PHE A 38 1.82 -4.85 9.09
N LEU A 39 0.79 -4.06 8.85
CA LEU A 39 0.72 -3.02 7.83
C LEU A 39 0.27 -1.72 8.48
N VAL A 40 1.03 -0.67 8.24
CA VAL A 40 0.67 0.71 8.58
C VAL A 40 0.60 1.50 7.29
N ILE A 41 -0.52 2.17 7.04
CA ILE A 41 -0.68 3.12 5.93
C ILE A 41 -0.80 4.52 6.52
N SER A 42 -0.01 5.45 6.00
CA SER A 42 -0.07 6.88 6.31
C SER A 42 -0.58 7.64 5.09
N LEU A 43 -1.52 8.56 5.31
CA LEU A 43 -2.21 9.33 4.28
C LEU A 43 -2.13 10.82 4.57
N ARG A 44 -1.98 11.60 3.50
CA ARG A 44 -2.25 13.03 3.49
C ARG A 44 -3.41 13.26 2.54
N VAL A 45 -4.56 13.64 3.11
CA VAL A 45 -5.78 13.92 2.36
C VAL A 45 -6.05 15.42 2.36
N GLU A 46 -6.26 16.00 1.18
CA GLU A 46 -6.67 17.39 1.00
C GLU A 46 -7.90 17.43 0.11
N ASN A 47 -8.96 18.14 0.53
CA ASN A 47 -10.22 18.23 -0.23
C ASN A 47 -10.80 16.86 -0.66
N GLY A 48 -10.61 15.83 0.16
CA GLY A 48 -11.08 14.46 -0.13
C GLY A 48 -10.18 13.64 -1.06
N ILE A 49 -9.07 14.21 -1.55
CA ILE A 49 -8.10 13.55 -2.44
C ILE A 49 -6.86 13.12 -1.66
N ILE A 50 -6.34 11.92 -1.96
CA ILE A 50 -5.10 11.39 -1.39
C ILE A 50 -3.90 12.00 -2.11
N GLU A 51 -3.42 13.14 -1.61
CA GLU A 51 -2.26 13.84 -2.16
C GLU A 51 -0.96 13.05 -1.98
N ASN A 52 -0.83 12.37 -0.84
CA ASN A 52 0.32 11.53 -0.57
C ASN A 52 -0.07 10.33 0.30
N ILE A 53 0.61 9.21 0.06
CA ILE A 53 0.38 7.93 0.69
C ILE A 53 1.70 7.19 0.79
N GLY A 54 1.90 6.51 1.91
CA GLY A 54 3.04 5.63 2.13
C GLY A 54 2.68 4.52 3.11
N PHE A 55 3.41 3.42 3.03
CA PHE A 55 3.17 2.25 3.87
C PHE A 55 4.44 1.76 4.56
N MET A 56 4.25 1.18 5.74
CA MET A 56 5.26 0.38 6.42
C MET A 56 4.67 -1.01 6.64
N CYS A 57 5.31 -2.03 6.08
CA CYS A 57 4.89 -3.41 6.21
C CYS A 57 6.03 -4.25 6.78
N ARG A 58 5.69 -5.09 7.75
CA ARG A 58 6.44 -6.31 8.04
C ARG A 58 5.53 -7.45 7.65
N GLY A 59 5.91 -8.22 6.65
CA GLY A 59 5.11 -9.32 6.16
C GLY A 59 5.85 -10.11 5.09
N CYS A 60 5.18 -11.10 4.52
CA CYS A 60 5.73 -11.87 3.40
C CYS A 60 5.93 -11.00 2.15
N SER A 61 6.65 -11.53 1.15
CA SER A 61 6.90 -10.83 -0.12
C SER A 61 5.60 -10.41 -0.82
N ALA A 62 4.55 -11.22 -0.70
CA ALA A 62 3.23 -10.86 -1.21
C ALA A 62 2.65 -9.64 -0.50
N ALA A 63 2.73 -9.57 0.83
CA ALA A 63 2.23 -8.41 1.58
C ALA A 63 2.96 -7.11 1.20
N ILE A 64 4.27 -7.17 0.95
CA ILE A 64 5.06 -6.02 0.49
C ILE A 64 4.63 -5.59 -0.91
N ALA A 65 4.54 -6.55 -1.85
CA ALA A 65 4.18 -6.27 -3.24
C ALA A 65 2.76 -5.69 -3.35
N THR A 66 1.78 -6.32 -2.69
CA THR A 66 0.38 -5.85 -2.73
C THR A 66 0.20 -4.50 -2.05
N SER A 67 0.91 -4.23 -0.94
CA SER A 67 0.91 -2.91 -0.30
C SER A 67 1.49 -1.84 -1.23
N SER A 68 2.55 -2.18 -1.96
CA SER A 68 3.13 -1.28 -2.94
C SER A 68 2.16 -0.97 -4.09
N VAL A 69 1.53 -1.97 -4.68
CA VAL A 69 0.53 -1.78 -5.75
C VAL A 69 -0.67 -0.98 -5.24
N THR A 70 -1.20 -1.34 -4.07
CA THR A 70 -2.36 -0.65 -3.46
C THR A 70 -2.09 0.83 -3.26
N THR A 71 -0.91 1.18 -2.73
CA THR A 71 -0.55 2.58 -2.47
C THR A 71 -0.31 3.38 -3.75
N GLU A 72 0.23 2.75 -4.79
CA GLU A 72 0.37 3.37 -6.11
C GLU A 72 -0.99 3.61 -6.77
N LEU A 73 -1.91 2.63 -6.70
CA LEU A 73 -3.28 2.77 -7.21
C LEU A 73 -4.10 3.83 -6.48
N ALA A 74 -3.94 3.96 -5.16
CA ALA A 74 -4.72 4.88 -4.33
C ALA A 74 -4.25 6.34 -4.42
N ARG A 75 -2.97 6.59 -4.75
CA ARG A 75 -2.42 7.94 -4.82
C ARG A 75 -3.13 8.78 -5.88
N GLY A 76 -3.53 10.00 -5.51
CA GLY A 76 -4.23 10.94 -6.38
C GLY A 76 -5.72 10.64 -6.61
N LYS A 77 -6.25 9.56 -6.02
CA LYS A 77 -7.68 9.26 -6.02
C LYS A 77 -8.40 9.94 -4.87
N SER A 78 -9.72 10.04 -4.97
CA SER A 78 -10.54 10.35 -3.78
C SER A 78 -10.50 9.20 -2.78
N VAL A 79 -10.79 9.50 -1.50
CA VAL A 79 -10.89 8.47 -0.46
C VAL A 79 -11.95 7.42 -0.82
N GLU A 80 -13.07 7.83 -1.42
CA GLU A 80 -14.17 6.94 -1.84
C GLU A 80 -13.80 6.06 -3.05
N GLU A 81 -12.93 6.54 -3.93
CA GLU A 81 -12.39 5.74 -5.04
C GLU A 81 -11.36 4.75 -4.53
N ALA A 82 -10.45 5.19 -3.65
CA ALA A 82 -9.44 4.33 -3.03
C ALA A 82 -10.09 3.21 -2.21
N ALA A 83 -11.20 3.49 -1.52
CA ALA A 83 -11.96 2.50 -0.75
C ALA A 83 -12.61 1.39 -1.61
N ARG A 84 -12.64 1.55 -2.95
CA ARG A 84 -13.16 0.54 -3.88
C ARG A 84 -12.08 -0.33 -4.49
N ILE A 85 -10.81 -0.12 -4.15
CA ILE A 85 -9.73 -1.00 -4.60
C ILE A 85 -9.93 -2.37 -3.94
N THR A 86 -9.96 -3.41 -4.77
CA THR A 86 -10.15 -4.80 -4.33
C THR A 86 -8.96 -5.66 -4.74
N ASN A 87 -8.92 -6.90 -4.23
CA ASN A 87 -7.88 -7.86 -4.56
C ASN A 87 -7.87 -8.24 -6.05
N GLU A 88 -9.00 -8.14 -6.76
CA GLU A 88 -9.05 -8.39 -8.20
C GLU A 88 -8.33 -7.29 -9.02
N MET A 89 -8.12 -6.12 -8.41
CA MET A 89 -7.41 -5.00 -9.02
C MET A 89 -5.91 -4.99 -8.71
N ILE A 90 -5.45 -5.88 -7.82
CA ILE A 90 -4.09 -5.97 -7.27
C ILE A 90 -3.45 -7.28 -7.75
#